data_AF-A0A7D6VVU8-F1
#
_entry.id   AF-A0A7D6VVU8-F1
#
_cell.length_a   1.000
_cell.length_b   1.000
_cell.length_c   1.000
_cell.angle_alpha   90.00
_cell.angle_beta   90.00
_cell.angle_gamma   90.00
#
_symmetry.space_group_name_H-M   'P 1'
#
loop_
_entity.id
_entity.type
_entity.pdbx_description
1 polymer ?
#
loop_
_entity_poly.entity_id
_entity_poly.type
_entity_poly.pdbx_seq_one_letter_code
_entity_poly.pdbx_strand_id
1 'polypeptide(L)'
;MNYEDARKRNLMVKLFKKYLEDSKLDTLEFEKRDMASILYFKQADINSYILDFFKESSKEKFKIKDDCMEYIIILKSKYDMYIAQNEALKEEYIKLYNILKSCFDTFTIDDKTYNENIGKAIDLATKLHHIYMPIYSEQMIINRGCLPEDETSNYYNHFHAIEDMYYELIGSGKSWKSVEGDINLDKDMNFKVYTVRWGHEDNYTIRRTYEGWDVRHISMNGKTEKNGTGALENNLDHDSVCYPKEGIEYAFETLWQEADTTSMSFEELQSRIQDIADWISEVEKATHKYQPNWCLYY
;
A
#
# COMPACT_ATOMS: atom_id res chain seq x y z
N MET A 1 -1.69 -2.90 -19.46
CA MET A 1 -1.20 -2.17 -18.28
C MET A 1 -0.70 -3.17 -17.26
N ASN A 2 0.50 -3.00 -16.73
CA ASN A 2 1.02 -3.86 -15.65
C ASN A 2 1.07 -3.08 -14.32
N TYR A 3 1.45 -3.77 -13.24
CA TYR A 3 1.56 -3.16 -11.90
C TYR A 3 2.70 -2.13 -11.82
N GLU A 4 3.83 -2.41 -12.45
CA GLU A 4 5.01 -1.54 -12.46
C GLU A 4 4.69 -0.16 -13.03
N ASP A 5 4.03 -0.10 -14.19
CA ASP A 5 3.62 1.15 -14.85
C ASP A 5 2.67 1.96 -13.95
N ALA A 6 1.68 1.30 -13.35
CA ALA A 6 0.73 1.93 -12.43
C ALA A 6 1.43 2.49 -11.18
N ARG A 7 2.38 1.73 -10.63
CA ARG A 7 3.16 2.15 -9.45
C ARG A 7 4.08 3.32 -9.78
N LYS A 8 4.80 3.25 -10.91
CA LYS A 8 5.67 4.34 -11.39
C LYS A 8 4.89 5.62 -11.63
N ARG A 9 3.67 5.53 -12.19
CA ARG A 9 2.78 6.69 -12.31
C ARG A 9 2.46 7.31 -10.96
N ASN A 10 2.10 6.51 -9.95
CA ASN A 10 1.82 7.03 -8.60
C ASN A 10 3.05 7.70 -7.96
N LEU A 11 4.26 7.16 -8.17
CA LEU A 11 5.51 7.77 -7.71
C LEU A 11 5.80 9.11 -8.43
N MET A 12 5.55 9.18 -9.74
CA MET A 12 5.66 10.42 -10.49
C MET A 12 4.68 11.49 -9.98
N VAL A 13 3.45 11.09 -9.62
CA VAL A 13 2.48 12.01 -8.99
C VAL A 13 3.00 12.54 -7.66
N LYS A 14 3.64 11.72 -6.82
CA LYS A 14 4.26 12.20 -5.57
C LYS A 14 5.34 13.26 -5.82
N LEU A 15 6.19 13.04 -6.83
CA LEU A 15 7.20 14.03 -7.23
C LEU A 15 6.56 15.34 -7.72
N PHE A 16 5.54 15.25 -8.56
CA PHE A 16 4.79 16.42 -9.03
C PHE A 16 4.14 17.18 -7.87
N LYS A 17 3.47 16.49 -6.95
CA LYS A 17 2.87 17.08 -5.76
C LYS A 17 3.91 17.77 -4.88
N LYS A 18 5.09 17.16 -4.71
CA LYS A 18 6.19 17.79 -3.99
C LYS A 18 6.71 19.04 -4.70
N TYR A 19 6.83 19.00 -6.02
CA TYR A 19 7.23 20.16 -6.82
C TYR A 19 6.25 21.34 -6.69
N LEU A 20 4.94 21.07 -6.55
CA LEU A 20 3.96 22.11 -6.26
C LEU A 20 4.16 22.76 -4.88
N GLU A 21 4.67 22.03 -3.89
CA GLU A 21 5.02 22.58 -2.57
C GLU A 21 6.36 23.32 -2.59
N ASP A 22 7.34 22.83 -3.34
CA ASP A 22 8.69 23.39 -3.45
C ASP A 22 9.17 23.36 -4.90
N SER A 23 9.06 24.51 -5.56
CA SER A 23 9.48 24.70 -6.96
C SER A 23 10.98 24.55 -7.20
N LYS A 24 11.82 24.39 -6.16
CA LYS A 24 13.27 24.20 -6.28
C LYS A 24 13.69 22.73 -6.27
N LEU A 25 12.74 21.81 -6.42
CA LEU A 25 12.97 20.36 -6.35
C LEU A 25 14.07 19.87 -7.30
N ASP A 26 14.24 20.51 -8.45
CA ASP A 26 15.24 20.23 -9.49
C ASP A 26 16.68 20.52 -9.05
N THR A 27 16.87 21.40 -8.07
CA THR A 27 18.19 21.78 -7.55
C THR A 27 18.64 20.91 -6.36
N LEU A 28 17.73 20.12 -5.80
CA LEU A 28 17.98 19.34 -4.59
C LEU A 28 18.72 18.03 -4.89
N GLU A 29 19.51 17.60 -3.92
CA GLU A 29 20.07 16.26 -3.85
C GLU A 29 19.42 15.52 -2.68
N PHE A 30 19.13 14.24 -2.89
CA PHE A 30 18.45 13.39 -1.93
C PHE A 30 19.33 12.20 -1.56
N GLU A 31 19.44 11.90 -0.28
CA GLU A 31 19.88 10.59 0.21
C GLU A 31 18.69 9.62 0.21
N LYS A 32 18.94 8.31 0.32
CA LYS A 32 17.85 7.31 0.38
C LYS A 32 16.82 7.60 1.49
N ARG A 33 17.27 8.08 2.65
CA ARG A 33 16.37 8.47 3.76
C ARG A 33 15.48 9.68 3.43
N ASP A 34 15.92 10.54 2.52
CA ASP A 34 15.16 11.72 2.09
C ASP A 34 14.03 11.28 1.16
N MET A 35 14.23 10.21 0.37
CA MET A 35 13.18 9.63 -0.47
C MET A 35 11.96 9.20 0.36
N ALA A 36 12.19 8.58 1.51
CA ALA A 36 11.11 8.19 2.42
C ALA A 36 10.52 9.39 3.17
N SER A 37 11.36 10.25 3.75
CA SER A 37 10.90 11.31 4.67
C SER A 37 10.39 12.59 3.98
N ILE A 38 10.86 12.88 2.76
CA ILE A 38 10.51 14.10 2.00
C ILE A 38 9.57 13.77 0.84
N LEU A 39 9.84 12.67 0.12
CA LEU A 39 9.12 12.30 -1.10
C LEU A 39 8.07 11.21 -0.86
N TYR A 40 8.05 10.62 0.34
CA TYR A 40 7.10 9.59 0.75
C TYR A 40 7.16 8.33 -0.14
N PHE A 41 8.35 7.98 -0.65
CA PHE A 41 8.55 6.71 -1.36
C PHE A 41 8.69 5.59 -0.33
N LYS A 42 8.05 4.43 -0.56
CA LYS A 42 8.24 3.27 0.30
C LYS A 42 9.65 2.71 0.15
N GLN A 43 10.13 1.97 1.13
CA GLN A 43 11.41 1.26 1.06
C GLN A 43 11.47 0.31 -0.14
N ALA A 44 10.36 -0.38 -0.45
CA ALA A 44 10.23 -1.21 -1.64
C ALA A 44 10.36 -0.39 -2.95
N ASP A 45 9.79 0.82 -2.99
CA ASP A 45 9.89 1.71 -4.16
C ASP A 45 11.32 2.22 -4.35
N ILE A 46 11.98 2.60 -3.26
CA ILE A 46 13.38 3.05 -3.26
C ILE A 46 14.29 1.94 -3.78
N ASN A 47 14.05 0.69 -3.39
CA ASN A 47 14.85 -0.43 -3.83
C ASN A 47 14.60 -0.83 -5.29
N SER A 48 13.35 -0.70 -5.75
CA SER A 48 12.94 -1.20 -7.07
C SER A 48 13.04 -0.15 -8.18
N TYR A 49 12.73 1.12 -7.86
CA TYR A 49 12.44 2.14 -8.88
C TYR A 49 13.25 3.43 -8.74
N ILE A 50 14.17 3.54 -7.78
CA ILE A 50 14.94 4.79 -7.59
C ILE A 50 15.66 5.24 -8.87
N LEU A 51 16.23 4.30 -9.62
CA LEU A 51 16.96 4.59 -10.85
C LEU A 51 16.03 4.90 -12.03
N ASP A 52 14.72 4.73 -11.91
CA ASP A 52 13.77 5.19 -12.93
C ASP A 52 13.61 6.71 -12.87
N PHE A 53 13.55 7.28 -11.66
CA PHE A 53 13.27 8.71 -11.43
C PHE A 53 14.51 9.55 -11.15
N PHE A 54 15.59 8.92 -10.66
CA PHE A 54 16.78 9.62 -10.20
C PHE A 54 18.04 9.15 -10.90
N LYS A 55 18.99 10.09 -11.05
CA LYS A 55 20.39 9.85 -11.42
C LYS A 55 21.28 10.03 -10.19
N GLU A 56 22.25 9.16 -10.01
CA GLU A 56 23.24 9.30 -8.95
C GLU A 56 24.14 10.50 -9.26
N SER A 57 24.23 11.47 -8.33
CA SER A 57 25.05 12.68 -8.49
C SER A 57 26.41 12.56 -7.81
N SER A 58 26.46 11.84 -6.69
CA SER A 58 27.66 11.45 -5.95
C SER A 58 27.32 10.23 -5.10
N LYS A 59 28.32 9.65 -4.41
CA LYS A 59 28.13 8.46 -3.59
C LYS A 59 26.96 8.65 -2.61
N GLU A 60 25.92 7.82 -2.77
CA GLU A 60 24.69 7.81 -1.94
C GLU A 60 23.77 9.04 -2.10
N LYS A 61 24.00 9.89 -3.11
CA LYS A 61 23.15 11.04 -3.40
C LYS A 61 22.53 10.97 -4.80
N PHE A 62 21.28 11.39 -4.88
CA PHE A 62 20.43 11.26 -6.04
C PHE A 62 19.84 12.61 -6.44
N LYS A 63 19.78 12.87 -7.74
CA LYS A 63 19.04 13.99 -8.34
C LYS A 63 17.93 13.47 -9.23
N ILE A 64 16.82 14.18 -9.30
CA ILE A 64 15.75 13.85 -10.25
C ILE A 64 16.33 13.93 -11.67
N LYS A 65 15.97 12.98 -12.53
CA LYS A 65 16.39 12.99 -13.92
C LYS A 65 15.71 14.12 -14.69
N ASP A 66 16.37 14.54 -15.77
CA ASP A 66 15.93 15.68 -16.56
C ASP A 66 14.60 15.37 -17.28
N ASP A 67 14.42 14.14 -17.78
CA ASP A 67 13.16 13.65 -18.39
C ASP A 67 11.97 13.66 -17.41
N CYS A 68 12.20 13.29 -16.15
CA CYS A 68 11.21 13.35 -15.10
C CYS A 68 10.83 14.80 -14.78
N MET A 69 11.80 15.71 -14.75
CA MET A 69 11.54 17.14 -14.57
C MET A 69 10.79 17.76 -15.75
N GLU A 70 11.14 17.40 -16.99
CA GLU A 70 10.41 17.80 -18.19
C GLU A 70 8.95 17.36 -18.10
N TYR A 71 8.70 16.12 -17.68
CA TYR A 71 7.34 15.62 -17.49
C TYR A 71 6.58 16.36 -16.37
N ILE A 72 7.22 16.65 -15.24
CA ILE A 72 6.66 17.46 -14.14
C ILE A 72 6.26 18.86 -14.64
N ILE A 73 7.06 19.47 -15.50
CA ILE A 73 6.75 20.79 -16.10
C ILE A 73 5.51 20.69 -17.01
N ILE A 74 5.37 19.60 -17.79
CA ILE A 74 4.16 19.34 -18.60
C ILE A 74 2.93 19.24 -17.69
N LEU A 75 3.00 18.48 -16.59
CA LEU A 75 1.92 18.37 -15.62
C LEU A 75 1.59 19.73 -14.99
N LYS A 76 2.62 20.53 -14.66
CA LYS A 76 2.45 21.89 -14.10
C LYS A 76 1.71 22.81 -15.07
N SER A 77 2.02 22.74 -16.37
CA SER A 77 1.32 23.53 -17.38
C SER A 77 -0.17 23.17 -17.45
N LYS A 78 -0.53 21.89 -17.33
CA LYS A 78 -1.94 21.47 -17.28
C LYS A 78 -2.63 21.91 -15.99
N TYR A 79 -1.93 21.82 -14.85
CA TYR A 79 -2.42 22.32 -13.57
C TYR A 79 -2.75 23.82 -13.63
N ASP A 80 -1.83 24.64 -14.16
CA ASP A 80 -1.99 26.10 -14.25
C ASP A 80 -3.17 26.51 -15.13
N MET A 81 -3.48 25.71 -16.15
CA MET A 81 -4.62 25.95 -17.04
C MET A 81 -5.98 25.85 -16.32
N TYR A 82 -6.09 25.00 -15.30
CA TYR A 82 -7.38 24.71 -14.65
C TYR A 82 -7.49 25.20 -13.21
N ILE A 83 -6.37 25.42 -12.50
CA ILE A 83 -6.38 25.73 -11.06
C ILE A 83 -7.24 26.95 -10.70
N ALA A 84 -7.30 27.97 -11.56
CA ALA A 84 -8.12 29.17 -11.33
C ALA A 84 -9.63 28.87 -11.25
N GLN A 85 -10.08 27.75 -11.81
CA GLN A 85 -11.49 27.33 -11.84
C GLN A 85 -11.79 26.22 -10.81
N ASN A 86 -10.82 25.85 -9.96
CA ASN A 86 -10.90 24.68 -9.07
C ASN A 86 -12.20 24.61 -8.26
N GLU A 87 -12.53 25.66 -7.51
CA GLU A 87 -13.71 25.64 -6.63
C GLU A 87 -15.02 25.45 -7.42
N ALA A 88 -15.15 26.13 -8.57
CA ALA A 88 -16.34 25.99 -9.41
C ALA A 88 -16.46 24.58 -10.01
N LEU A 89 -15.35 24.04 -10.54
CA LEU A 89 -15.29 22.69 -11.09
C LEU A 89 -15.61 21.64 -10.01
N LYS A 90 -15.05 21.80 -8.81
CA LYS A 90 -15.27 20.91 -7.66
C LYS A 90 -16.73 20.92 -7.22
N GLU A 91 -17.33 22.10 -7.06
CA GLU A 91 -18.72 22.21 -6.64
C GLU A 91 -19.67 21.56 -7.66
N GLU A 92 -19.46 21.82 -8.95
CA GLU A 92 -20.25 21.23 -10.02
C GLU A 92 -20.09 19.70 -10.08
N TYR A 93 -18.86 19.22 -9.95
CA TYR A 93 -18.56 17.80 -9.95
C TYR A 93 -19.22 17.06 -8.80
N ILE A 94 -19.17 17.60 -7.57
CA ILE A 94 -19.80 17.00 -6.40
C ILE A 94 -21.31 16.89 -6.60
N LYS A 95 -21.96 17.94 -7.14
CA LYS A 95 -23.39 17.90 -7.46
C LYS A 95 -23.69 16.79 -8.47
N LEU A 96 -22.87 16.69 -9.51
CA LEU A 96 -23.07 15.73 -10.59
C LEU A 96 -22.81 14.28 -10.15
N TYR A 97 -21.80 14.04 -9.33
CA TYR A 97 -21.55 12.72 -8.73
C TYR A 97 -22.76 12.27 -7.90
N ASN A 98 -23.35 13.15 -7.09
CA ASN A 98 -24.53 12.79 -6.30
C ASN A 98 -25.74 12.40 -7.18
N ILE A 99 -25.92 13.08 -8.32
CA ILE A 99 -26.94 12.71 -9.31
C ILE A 99 -26.65 11.32 -9.87
N LEU A 100 -25.41 11.08 -10.33
CA LEU A 100 -25.02 9.78 -10.89
C LEU A 100 -25.14 8.65 -9.87
N LYS A 101 -24.72 8.88 -8.62
CA LYS A 101 -24.84 7.92 -7.52
C LYS A 101 -26.31 7.55 -7.27
N SER A 102 -27.20 8.54 -7.28
CA SER A 102 -28.63 8.30 -7.05
C SER A 102 -29.29 7.40 -8.10
N CYS A 103 -28.70 7.29 -9.31
CA CYS A 103 -29.18 6.38 -10.35
C CYS A 103 -29.05 4.89 -9.95
N PHE A 104 -28.25 4.59 -8.92
CA PHE A 104 -28.00 3.24 -8.40
C PHE A 104 -28.65 2.97 -7.04
N ASP A 105 -29.37 3.94 -6.46
CA ASP A 105 -29.99 3.79 -5.13
C ASP A 105 -31.21 2.84 -5.14
N THR A 106 -31.78 2.56 -6.32
CA THR A 106 -32.93 1.69 -6.50
C THR A 106 -32.55 0.34 -7.14
N PHE A 107 -33.42 -0.67 -7.02
CA PHE A 107 -33.23 -1.99 -7.65
C PHE A 107 -33.17 -1.95 -9.18
N THR A 108 -33.61 -0.86 -9.80
CA THR A 108 -33.48 -0.58 -11.23
C THR A 108 -32.60 0.64 -11.45
N ILE A 109 -31.69 0.58 -12.42
CA ILE A 109 -30.83 1.71 -12.77
C ILE A 109 -31.62 2.76 -13.57
N ASP A 110 -31.50 4.03 -13.21
CA ASP A 110 -32.01 5.14 -14.02
C ASP A 110 -31.05 5.47 -15.18
N ASP A 111 -31.07 4.63 -16.22
CA ASP A 111 -30.19 4.74 -17.38
C ASP A 111 -30.34 6.09 -18.11
N LYS A 112 -31.53 6.69 -18.08
CA LYS A 112 -31.77 7.96 -18.77
C LYS A 112 -30.98 9.08 -18.08
N THR A 113 -31.17 9.24 -16.77
CA THR A 113 -30.46 10.25 -15.99
C THR A 113 -28.95 9.99 -16.02
N TYR A 114 -28.51 8.73 -15.94
CA TYR A 114 -27.10 8.38 -16.05
C TYR A 114 -26.48 8.85 -17.38
N ASN A 115 -27.10 8.47 -18.51
CA ASN A 115 -26.58 8.79 -19.85
C ASN A 115 -26.59 10.30 -20.15
N GLU A 116 -27.56 11.05 -19.62
CA GLU A 116 -27.63 12.51 -19.78
C GLU A 116 -26.53 13.27 -19.01
N ASN A 117 -25.94 12.64 -17.98
CA ASN A 117 -25.04 13.30 -17.04
C ASN A 117 -23.59 12.78 -17.08
N ILE A 118 -23.36 11.53 -17.45
CA ILE A 118 -22.03 10.90 -17.39
C ILE A 118 -20.98 11.65 -18.24
N GLY A 119 -21.36 12.13 -19.44
CA GLY A 119 -20.46 12.88 -20.31
C GLY A 119 -19.94 14.18 -19.67
N LYS A 120 -20.79 14.89 -18.92
CA LYS A 120 -20.40 16.09 -18.16
C LYS A 120 -19.47 15.73 -17.00
N ALA A 121 -19.71 14.60 -16.35
CA ALA A 121 -18.87 14.14 -15.24
C ALA A 121 -17.47 13.77 -15.72
N ILE A 122 -17.36 13.13 -16.89
CA ILE A 122 -16.09 12.80 -17.53
C ILE A 122 -15.30 14.07 -17.88
N ASP A 123 -15.95 15.10 -18.45
CA ASP A 123 -15.29 16.37 -18.77
C ASP A 123 -14.79 17.10 -17.52
N LEU A 124 -15.63 17.20 -16.48
CA LEU A 124 -15.23 17.80 -15.21
C LEU A 124 -14.12 17.00 -14.52
N ALA A 125 -14.21 15.67 -14.49
CA ALA A 125 -13.17 14.80 -13.94
C ALA A 125 -11.84 15.00 -14.66
N THR A 126 -11.86 15.14 -15.99
CA THR A 126 -10.65 15.37 -16.80
C THR A 126 -9.93 16.65 -16.37
N LYS A 127 -10.69 17.74 -16.15
CA LYS A 127 -10.13 19.02 -15.70
C LYS A 127 -9.61 18.94 -14.26
N LEU A 128 -10.41 18.36 -13.36
CA LEU A 128 -10.06 18.17 -11.95
C LEU A 128 -8.87 17.24 -11.78
N HIS A 129 -8.70 16.24 -12.65
CA HIS A 129 -7.55 15.35 -12.64
C HIS A 129 -6.23 16.10 -12.71
N HIS A 130 -6.13 17.09 -13.59
CA HIS A 130 -4.90 17.88 -13.73
C HIS A 130 -4.66 18.84 -12.54
N ILE A 131 -5.69 19.15 -11.77
CA ILE A 131 -5.57 19.94 -10.53
C ILE A 131 -5.14 19.04 -9.37
N TYR A 132 -5.86 17.93 -9.18
CA TYR A 132 -5.74 17.07 -8.01
C TYR A 132 -4.73 15.95 -8.17
N MET A 133 -4.39 15.53 -9.39
CA MET A 133 -3.51 14.40 -9.70
C MET A 133 -3.64 13.27 -8.64
N PRO A 134 -4.79 12.59 -8.57
CA PRO A 134 -5.10 11.71 -7.45
C PRO A 134 -4.17 10.48 -7.45
N ILE A 135 -3.88 9.92 -6.28
CA ILE A 135 -3.23 8.62 -6.16
C ILE A 135 -4.31 7.53 -6.26
N TYR A 136 -4.22 6.67 -7.27
CA TYR A 136 -5.16 5.55 -7.44
C TYR A 136 -4.55 4.25 -6.95
N SER A 137 -5.38 3.26 -6.61
CA SER A 137 -4.84 1.90 -6.44
C SER A 137 -4.29 1.40 -7.76
N GLU A 138 -3.17 0.68 -7.71
CA GLU A 138 -2.55 0.11 -8.90
C GLU A 138 -3.52 -0.84 -9.61
N GLN A 139 -4.31 -1.61 -8.86
CA GLN A 139 -5.34 -2.49 -9.41
C GLN A 139 -6.42 -1.72 -10.18
N MET A 140 -6.83 -0.52 -9.72
CA MET A 140 -7.81 0.30 -10.45
C MET A 140 -7.26 0.73 -11.80
N ILE A 141 -6.01 1.20 -11.85
CA ILE A 141 -5.33 1.57 -13.10
C ILE A 141 -5.23 0.36 -14.04
N ILE A 142 -4.83 -0.80 -13.51
CA ILE A 142 -4.77 -2.06 -14.28
C ILE A 142 -6.14 -2.43 -14.85
N ASN A 143 -7.19 -2.35 -14.03
CA ASN A 143 -8.57 -2.67 -14.44
C ASN A 143 -9.12 -1.71 -15.50
N ARG A 144 -8.59 -0.48 -15.60
CA ARG A 144 -8.92 0.47 -16.68
C ARG A 144 -8.13 0.19 -17.96
N GLY A 145 -6.93 -0.40 -17.84
CA GLY A 145 -6.10 -0.77 -18.97
C GLY A 145 -5.30 0.40 -19.58
N CYS A 146 -5.41 1.61 -19.02
CA CYS A 146 -4.69 2.81 -19.45
C CYS A 146 -4.24 3.66 -18.23
N LEU A 147 -3.20 4.48 -18.41
CA LEU A 147 -2.84 5.46 -17.38
C LEU A 147 -3.83 6.64 -17.46
N PRO A 148 -4.18 7.26 -16.31
CA PRO A 148 -5.05 8.42 -16.30
C PRO A 148 -4.57 9.58 -17.18
N GLU A 149 -3.26 9.75 -17.31
CA GLU A 149 -2.66 10.87 -18.05
C GLU A 149 -2.55 10.64 -19.56
N ASP A 150 -2.63 9.39 -20.03
CA ASP A 150 -2.54 9.03 -21.46
C ASP A 150 -3.85 9.37 -22.20
N GLU A 151 -4.99 8.95 -21.62
CA GLU A 151 -6.33 9.22 -22.16
C GLU A 151 -7.32 9.51 -21.02
N THR A 152 -7.21 10.70 -20.43
CA THR A 152 -7.94 11.06 -19.20
C THR A 152 -9.45 10.87 -19.31
N SER A 153 -10.06 11.27 -20.43
CA SER A 153 -11.51 11.08 -20.62
C SER A 153 -11.91 9.60 -20.74
N ASN A 154 -11.05 8.76 -21.33
CA ASN A 154 -11.29 7.32 -21.41
C ASN A 154 -11.14 6.65 -20.04
N TYR A 155 -10.15 7.08 -19.24
CA TYR A 155 -9.96 6.62 -17.87
C TYR A 155 -11.21 6.88 -17.00
N TYR A 156 -11.79 8.08 -17.11
CA TYR A 156 -13.02 8.47 -16.39
C TYR A 156 -14.31 7.95 -17.01
N ASN A 157 -14.26 7.25 -18.14
CA ASN A 157 -15.43 6.60 -18.75
C ASN A 157 -15.84 5.32 -17.99
N HIS A 158 -15.93 5.42 -16.67
CA HIS A 158 -16.36 4.38 -15.75
C HIS A 158 -16.80 5.00 -14.43
N PHE A 159 -17.94 4.55 -13.89
CA PHE A 159 -18.50 5.12 -12.65
C PHE A 159 -17.51 5.08 -11.47
N HIS A 160 -16.80 3.98 -11.25
CA HIS A 160 -15.80 3.91 -10.17
C HIS A 160 -14.63 4.91 -10.32
N ALA A 161 -14.23 5.29 -11.55
CA ALA A 161 -13.20 6.31 -11.72
C ALA A 161 -13.74 7.71 -11.36
N ILE A 162 -15.02 7.96 -11.66
CA ILE A 162 -15.74 9.16 -11.22
C ILE A 162 -15.85 9.19 -9.69
N GLU A 163 -16.16 8.05 -9.08
CA GLU A 163 -16.24 7.88 -7.63
C GLU A 163 -14.89 8.09 -6.93
N ASP A 164 -13.80 7.54 -7.45
CA ASP A 164 -12.47 7.76 -6.86
C ASP A 164 -12.07 9.24 -6.89
N MET A 165 -12.40 9.96 -7.98
CA MET A 165 -12.21 11.40 -8.03
C MET A 165 -13.08 12.12 -6.99
N TYR A 166 -14.34 11.72 -6.81
CA TYR A 166 -15.18 12.28 -5.75
C TYR A 166 -14.54 12.12 -4.37
N TYR A 167 -14.02 10.92 -4.05
CA TYR A 167 -13.35 10.67 -2.78
C TYR A 167 -12.10 11.54 -2.59
N GLU A 168 -11.30 11.74 -3.64
CA GLU A 168 -10.18 12.70 -3.59
C GLU A 168 -10.67 14.11 -3.23
N LEU A 169 -11.72 14.61 -3.89
CA LEU A 169 -12.21 15.98 -3.68
C LEU A 169 -12.75 16.23 -2.28
N ILE A 170 -13.32 15.22 -1.63
CA ILE A 170 -13.84 15.33 -0.25
C ILE A 170 -12.78 14.98 0.81
N GLY A 171 -11.54 14.67 0.41
CA GLY A 171 -10.43 14.36 1.32
C GLY A 171 -10.43 12.92 1.85
N SER A 172 -11.20 12.02 1.24
CA SER A 172 -11.25 10.58 1.56
C SER A 172 -10.43 9.72 0.58
N GLY A 173 -9.73 10.34 -0.37
CA GLY A 173 -8.83 9.67 -1.31
C GLY A 173 -7.53 9.18 -0.68
N LYS A 174 -6.69 8.51 -1.47
CA LYS A 174 -5.37 8.06 -1.00
C LYS A 174 -4.42 9.25 -0.82
N SER A 175 -3.90 9.42 0.39
CA SER A 175 -2.92 10.47 0.68
C SER A 175 -1.59 10.23 -0.04
N TRP A 176 -1.15 11.19 -0.85
CA TRP A 176 0.15 11.16 -1.52
C TRP A 176 1.34 11.27 -0.55
N LYS A 177 1.12 11.81 0.66
CA LYS A 177 2.11 11.88 1.75
C LYS A 177 2.19 10.59 2.57
N SER A 178 1.46 9.54 2.17
CA SER A 178 1.50 8.26 2.85
C SER A 178 2.66 7.39 2.34
N VAL A 179 3.38 6.80 3.28
CA VAL A 179 4.25 5.63 3.06
C VAL A 179 3.52 4.31 3.39
N GLU A 180 2.20 4.39 3.64
CA GLU A 180 1.31 3.29 4.04
C GLU A 180 1.97 2.41 5.11
N GLY A 181 2.21 1.13 4.81
CA GLY A 181 2.74 0.16 5.74
C GLY A 181 4.16 0.39 6.23
N ASP A 182 4.93 1.29 5.63
CA ASP A 182 6.30 1.54 6.10
C ASP A 182 6.33 2.13 7.53
N ILE A 183 5.22 2.66 8.03
CA ILE A 183 5.09 3.14 9.41
C ILE A 183 5.31 2.05 10.46
N ASN A 184 5.12 0.77 10.10
CA ASN A 184 5.32 -0.38 10.99
C ASN A 184 6.53 -1.26 10.58
N LEU A 185 7.31 -0.82 9.58
CA LEU A 185 8.48 -1.53 9.08
C LEU A 185 9.66 -1.47 10.07
N ASP A 186 10.46 -2.52 10.08
CA ASP A 186 11.74 -2.65 10.78
C ASP A 186 11.67 -2.39 12.30
N LYS A 187 10.50 -2.57 12.90
CA LYS A 187 10.27 -2.51 14.34
C LYS A 187 10.17 -3.91 14.95
N ASP A 188 10.83 -4.09 16.08
CA ASP A 188 10.83 -5.35 16.82
C ASP A 188 9.52 -5.53 17.57
N MET A 189 8.90 -6.68 17.36
CA MET A 189 7.67 -7.13 18.02
C MET A 189 7.94 -8.41 18.81
N ASN A 190 7.23 -8.55 19.92
CA ASN A 190 7.24 -9.77 20.71
C ASN A 190 6.34 -10.81 20.05
N PHE A 191 6.78 -12.06 20.03
CA PHE A 191 6.00 -13.19 19.55
C PHE A 191 6.19 -14.32 20.55
N LYS A 192 5.18 -14.55 21.39
CA LYS A 192 5.28 -15.51 22.51
C LYS A 192 4.53 -16.78 22.18
N VAL A 193 5.25 -17.90 22.16
CA VAL A 193 4.68 -19.21 21.84
C VAL A 193 4.90 -20.15 23.02
N TYR A 194 3.84 -20.79 23.50
CA TYR A 194 3.94 -21.87 24.47
C TYR A 194 4.51 -23.13 23.81
N THR A 195 5.50 -23.75 24.45
CA THR A 195 6.11 -25.00 24.00
C THR A 195 6.00 -26.06 25.09
N VAL A 196 5.49 -27.25 24.75
CA VAL A 196 5.33 -28.34 25.75
C VAL A 196 6.69 -28.84 26.22
N ARG A 197 7.69 -28.85 25.34
CA ARG A 197 9.08 -29.25 25.64
C ARG A 197 9.65 -28.53 26.87
N TRP A 198 9.39 -27.22 26.99
CA TRP A 198 9.91 -26.40 28.09
C TRP A 198 8.86 -26.13 29.18
N GLY A 199 7.58 -26.29 28.86
CA GLY A 199 6.47 -26.09 29.80
C GLY A 199 6.19 -24.61 30.10
N HIS A 200 6.74 -23.70 29.31
CA HIS A 200 6.52 -22.25 29.42
C HIS A 200 6.47 -21.61 28.03
N GLU A 201 6.25 -20.28 28.01
CA GLU A 201 6.32 -19.50 26.77
C GLU A 201 7.78 -19.21 26.40
N ASP A 202 8.11 -19.46 25.13
CA ASP A 202 9.33 -19.00 24.50
C ASP A 202 9.08 -17.64 23.83
N ASN A 203 10.05 -16.74 23.98
CA ASN A 203 9.95 -15.38 23.47
C ASN A 203 10.78 -15.26 22.19
N TYR A 204 10.08 -15.06 21.08
CA TYR A 204 10.67 -14.71 19.80
C TYR A 204 10.59 -13.20 19.60
N THR A 205 11.56 -12.64 18.89
CA THR A 205 11.45 -11.30 18.32
C THR A 205 11.15 -11.43 16.84
N ILE A 206 10.05 -10.85 16.39
CA ILE A 206 9.69 -10.80 14.98
C ILE A 206 9.68 -9.35 14.49
N ARG A 207 10.17 -9.12 13.29
CA ARG A 207 10.25 -7.80 12.69
C ARG A 207 9.76 -7.88 11.25
N ARG A 208 8.80 -7.02 10.89
CA ARG A 208 8.35 -6.89 9.50
C ARG A 208 9.42 -6.18 8.69
N THR A 209 9.78 -6.75 7.54
CA THR A 209 10.66 -6.14 6.54
C THR A 209 9.89 -5.95 5.23
N TYR A 210 10.45 -5.23 4.26
CA TYR A 210 9.79 -5.05 2.96
C TYR A 210 9.83 -6.33 2.10
N GLU A 211 10.62 -7.34 2.46
CA GLU A 211 10.74 -8.63 1.75
C GLU A 211 9.92 -9.75 2.41
N GLY A 212 9.62 -9.63 3.70
CA GLY A 212 8.99 -10.68 4.51
C GLY A 212 9.14 -10.37 5.99
N TRP A 213 9.56 -11.34 6.80
CA TRP A 213 9.84 -11.13 8.22
C TRP A 213 11.30 -11.43 8.56
N ASP A 214 11.76 -10.90 9.68
CA ASP A 214 13.02 -11.28 10.31
C ASP A 214 12.69 -11.81 11.71
N VAL A 215 13.11 -13.04 11.98
CA VAL A 215 12.79 -13.77 13.21
C VAL A 215 14.07 -14.00 13.97
N ARG A 216 14.05 -13.63 15.25
CA ARG A 216 15.17 -13.80 16.16
C ARG A 216 14.77 -14.59 17.40
N HIS A 217 15.58 -15.60 17.70
CA HIS A 217 15.46 -16.46 18.86
C HIS A 217 16.86 -16.91 19.31
N ILE A 218 16.97 -17.48 20.51
CA ILE A 218 18.24 -17.89 21.11
C ILE A 218 19.01 -18.86 20.19
N SER A 219 18.29 -19.77 19.52
CA SER A 219 18.87 -20.86 18.75
C SER A 219 18.99 -20.56 17.25
N MET A 220 17.94 -20.03 16.62
CA MET A 220 17.93 -19.77 15.18
C MET A 220 17.40 -18.37 14.89
N ASN A 221 18.14 -17.65 14.05
CA ASN A 221 17.83 -16.30 13.60
C ASN A 221 17.84 -16.28 12.08
N GLY A 222 16.95 -15.51 11.47
CA GLY A 222 17.01 -15.28 10.03
C GLY A 222 15.75 -14.68 9.44
N LYS A 223 15.87 -14.39 8.14
CA LYS A 223 14.75 -13.92 7.32
C LYS A 223 13.75 -15.05 7.06
N THR A 224 12.51 -14.66 6.84
CA THR A 224 11.43 -15.51 6.34
C THR A 224 10.79 -14.85 5.14
N GLU A 225 10.11 -15.66 4.34
CA GLU A 225 9.15 -15.18 3.35
C GLU A 225 7.96 -14.47 4.05
N LYS A 226 7.11 -13.80 3.27
CA LYS A 226 5.94 -13.05 3.76
C LYS A 226 4.91 -13.93 4.47
N ASN A 227 4.80 -15.19 4.09
CA ASN A 227 4.00 -16.21 4.76
C ASN A 227 4.67 -16.77 6.04
N GLY A 228 5.84 -16.26 6.45
CA GLY A 228 6.55 -16.75 7.64
C GLY A 228 7.40 -18.00 7.43
N THR A 229 7.41 -18.59 6.22
CA THR A 229 8.26 -19.74 5.91
C THR A 229 9.74 -19.40 5.98
N GLY A 230 10.53 -20.26 6.64
CA GLY A 230 11.97 -20.06 6.86
C GLY A 230 12.34 -20.18 8.34
N ALA A 231 13.00 -19.15 8.88
CA ALA A 231 13.52 -19.16 10.25
C ALA A 231 12.46 -19.40 11.34
N LEU A 232 11.20 -18.98 11.16
CA LEU A 232 10.13 -19.22 12.13
C LEU A 232 9.81 -20.71 12.23
N GLU A 233 9.42 -21.32 11.10
CA GLU A 233 9.11 -22.75 11.03
C GLU A 233 10.28 -23.60 11.53
N ASN A 234 11.52 -23.25 11.14
CA ASN A 234 12.71 -23.98 11.60
C ASN A 234 12.87 -23.96 13.13
N ASN A 235 12.56 -22.83 13.79
CA ASN A 235 12.57 -22.77 15.26
C ASN A 235 11.46 -23.64 15.87
N LEU A 236 10.22 -23.51 15.36
CA LEU A 236 9.07 -24.27 15.87
C LEU A 236 9.26 -25.77 15.69
N ASP A 237 9.75 -26.19 14.53
CA ASP A 237 10.02 -27.59 14.20
C ASP A 237 11.19 -28.15 15.02
N HIS A 238 12.23 -27.35 15.29
CA HIS A 238 13.33 -27.73 16.17
C HIS A 238 12.86 -28.03 17.60
N ASP A 239 11.87 -27.29 18.09
CA ASP A 239 11.24 -27.52 19.39
C ASP A 239 10.03 -28.45 19.34
N SER A 240 9.79 -29.07 18.17
CA SER A 240 8.71 -30.06 17.95
C SER A 240 7.32 -29.52 18.28
N VAL A 241 7.10 -28.22 18.06
CA VAL A 241 5.81 -27.56 18.28
C VAL A 241 4.80 -28.05 17.25
N CYS A 242 3.61 -28.42 17.68
CA CYS A 242 2.50 -28.82 16.83
C CYS A 242 1.62 -27.62 16.51
N TYR A 243 1.51 -27.26 15.23
CA TYR A 243 0.73 -26.11 14.78
C TYR A 243 0.15 -26.34 13.38
N PRO A 244 -0.93 -25.61 13.00
CA PRO A 244 -1.57 -25.78 11.70
C PRO A 244 -0.79 -25.02 10.63
N LYS A 245 0.30 -25.64 10.14
CA LYS A 245 1.29 -25.01 9.23
C LYS A 245 0.68 -24.15 8.11
N GLU A 246 -0.17 -24.74 7.26
CA GLU A 246 -0.82 -24.01 6.15
C GLU A 246 -1.66 -22.82 6.62
N GLY A 247 -2.32 -22.96 7.77
CA GLY A 247 -3.14 -21.89 8.36
C GLY A 247 -2.29 -20.73 8.90
N ILE A 248 -1.15 -21.05 9.50
CA ILE A 248 -0.17 -20.05 9.97
C ILE A 248 0.47 -19.34 8.79
N GLU A 249 0.86 -20.07 7.75
CA GLU A 249 1.41 -19.48 6.52
C GLU A 249 0.44 -18.47 5.90
N TYR A 250 -0.83 -18.85 5.76
CA TYR A 250 -1.88 -17.96 5.25
C TYR A 250 -2.10 -16.72 6.14
N ALA A 251 -2.09 -16.90 7.46
CA ALA A 251 -2.28 -15.80 8.40
C ALA A 251 -1.13 -14.78 8.33
N PHE A 252 0.12 -15.25 8.25
CA PHE A 252 1.29 -14.38 8.10
C PHE A 252 1.28 -13.64 6.76
N GLU A 253 0.98 -14.31 5.65
CA GLU A 253 0.91 -13.68 4.34
C GLU A 253 -0.16 -12.58 4.32
N THR A 254 -1.35 -12.90 4.82
CA THR A 254 -2.48 -11.96 4.91
C THR A 254 -2.11 -10.74 5.76
N LEU A 255 -1.54 -10.98 6.94
CA LEU A 255 -1.14 -9.90 7.84
C LEU A 255 -0.02 -9.05 7.24
N TRP A 256 0.96 -9.67 6.57
CA TRP A 256 2.04 -8.94 5.90
C TRP A 256 1.48 -8.01 4.81
N GLN A 257 0.56 -8.50 3.97
CA GLN A 257 -0.07 -7.74 2.90
C GLN A 257 -0.94 -6.60 3.44
N GLU A 258 -1.75 -6.86 4.46
CA GLU A 258 -2.58 -5.82 5.10
C GLU A 258 -1.70 -4.76 5.75
N ALA A 259 -0.66 -5.17 6.48
CA ALA A 259 0.28 -4.27 7.12
C ALA A 259 1.09 -3.44 6.11
N ASP A 260 1.31 -3.92 4.88
CA ASP A 260 1.98 -3.18 3.80
C ASP A 260 1.09 -2.13 3.13
N THR A 261 -0.16 -2.52 2.85
CA THR A 261 -1.07 -1.77 2.00
C THR A 261 -1.94 -0.78 2.77
N THR A 262 -1.95 -0.86 4.09
CA THR A 262 -2.71 0.03 4.98
C THR A 262 -1.78 0.81 5.91
N SER A 263 -2.32 1.86 6.54
CA SER A 263 -1.63 2.57 7.61
C SER A 263 -1.84 1.89 8.97
N MET A 264 -1.68 0.56 9.03
CA MET A 264 -1.80 -0.22 10.27
C MET A 264 -0.76 0.24 11.28
N SER A 265 -1.22 0.58 12.50
CA SER A 265 -0.31 1.01 13.56
C SER A 265 0.59 -0.13 14.02
N PHE A 266 1.69 0.23 14.67
CA PHE A 266 2.60 -0.76 15.24
C PHE A 266 1.90 -1.60 16.33
N GLU A 267 1.08 -0.97 17.16
CA GLU A 267 0.36 -1.63 18.25
C GLU A 267 -0.66 -2.63 17.72
N GLU A 268 -1.36 -2.29 16.64
CA GLU A 268 -2.29 -3.20 15.97
C GLU A 268 -1.54 -4.38 15.34
N LEU A 269 -0.45 -4.12 14.62
CA LEU A 269 0.37 -5.19 14.03
C LEU A 269 0.92 -6.14 15.10
N GLN A 270 1.45 -5.59 16.20
CA GLN A 270 1.93 -6.37 17.35
C GLN A 270 0.83 -7.23 17.94
N SER A 271 -0.39 -6.70 18.11
CA SER A 271 -1.53 -7.47 18.63
C SER A 271 -1.87 -8.63 17.71
N ARG A 272 -2.00 -8.39 16.40
CA ARG A 272 -2.38 -9.42 15.42
C ARG A 272 -1.30 -10.49 15.24
N ILE A 273 -0.03 -10.11 15.36
CA ILE A 273 1.08 -11.07 15.40
C ILE A 273 0.99 -11.97 16.64
N GLN A 274 0.63 -11.42 17.80
CA GLN A 274 0.45 -12.22 19.00
C GLN A 274 -0.77 -13.14 18.89
N ASP A 275 -1.84 -12.75 18.20
CA ASP A 275 -2.98 -13.65 17.93
C ASP A 275 -2.55 -14.92 17.17
N ILE A 276 -1.60 -14.79 16.23
CA ILE A 276 -1.02 -15.94 15.52
C ILE A 276 -0.21 -16.83 16.49
N ALA A 277 0.58 -16.21 17.38
CA ALA A 277 1.38 -16.93 18.38
C ALA A 277 0.49 -17.68 19.40
N ASP A 278 -0.61 -17.05 19.81
CA ASP A 278 -1.60 -17.65 20.70
C ASP A 278 -2.31 -18.82 20.03
N TRP A 279 -2.62 -18.72 18.73
CA TRP A 279 -3.19 -19.81 17.97
C TRP A 279 -2.24 -21.03 17.90
N ILE A 280 -0.96 -20.81 17.61
CA ILE A 280 0.08 -21.86 17.67
C ILE A 280 0.09 -22.52 19.05
N SER A 281 0.14 -21.70 20.10
CA SER A 281 0.19 -22.14 21.50
C SER A 281 -1.00 -23.01 21.90
N GLU A 282 -2.21 -22.64 21.48
CA GLU A 282 -3.42 -23.39 21.81
C GLU A 282 -3.51 -24.71 21.04
N VAL A 283 -3.06 -24.75 19.78
CA VAL A 283 -3.00 -26.02 19.02
C VAL A 283 -1.97 -26.97 19.62
N GLU A 284 -0.81 -26.46 20.02
CA GLU A 284 0.24 -27.23 20.69
C GLU A 284 -0.29 -27.88 21.98
N LYS A 285 -0.90 -27.07 22.86
CA LYS A 285 -1.52 -27.55 24.10
C LYS A 285 -2.61 -28.60 23.84
N ALA A 286 -3.49 -28.34 22.87
CA ALA A 286 -4.58 -29.25 22.56
C ALA A 286 -4.08 -30.60 22.02
N THR A 287 -3.07 -30.56 21.14
CA THR A 287 -2.49 -31.76 20.52
C THR A 287 -1.94 -32.73 21.57
N HIS A 288 -1.24 -32.20 22.58
CA HIS A 288 -0.71 -33.00 23.69
C HIS A 288 -1.80 -33.42 24.68
N LYS A 289 -2.73 -32.51 25.02
CA LYS A 289 -3.80 -32.78 25.99
C LYS A 289 -4.76 -33.90 25.54
N TYR A 290 -5.07 -33.96 24.26
CA TYR A 290 -6.08 -34.88 23.71
C TYR A 290 -5.48 -36.11 23.03
N GLN A 291 -4.15 -36.27 23.06
CA GLN A 291 -3.50 -37.47 22.57
C GLN A 291 -4.00 -38.70 23.35
N PRO A 292 -4.35 -39.81 22.67
CA PRO A 292 -4.64 -41.05 23.36
C PRO A 292 -3.43 -41.56 24.12
N ASN A 293 -3.60 -41.88 25.42
CA ASN A 293 -2.50 -42.30 26.31
C ASN A 293 -1.69 -43.51 25.82
N TRP A 294 -2.24 -44.33 24.92
CA TRP A 294 -1.52 -45.47 24.34
C TRP A 294 -0.62 -45.10 23.15
N CYS A 295 -0.78 -43.90 22.58
CA CYS A 295 -0.11 -43.48 21.36
C CYS A 295 1.35 -43.07 21.64
N LEU A 296 1.61 -42.35 22.75
CA LEU A 296 2.95 -41.90 23.18
C LEU A 296 3.82 -41.37 22.04
N TYR A 297 3.19 -40.66 21.09
CA TYR A 297 3.83 -40.15 19.88
C TYR A 297 4.61 -38.85 20.12
N TYR A 298 4.17 -38.06 21.11
CA TYR A 298 4.80 -36.80 21.51
C TYR A 298 5.53 -37.01 22.84
#